data_AF-A0A920WMA9-F1
#
_entry.id   AF-A0A920WMA9-F1
#
_cell.length_a   1.000
_cell.length_b   1.000
_cell.length_c   1.000
_cell.angle_alpha   90.00
_cell.angle_beta   90.00
_cell.angle_gamma   90.00
#
_symmetry.space_group_name_H-M   'P 1'
#
loop_
_entity.id
_entity.type
_entity.pdbx_description
1 polymer ?
#
loop_
_entity_poly.entity_id
_entity_poly.type
_entity_poly.pdbx_seq_one_letter_code
_entity_poly.pdbx_strand_id
1 'polypeptide(L)' 'MFIAGLKRAGVEVDRKVLADLAVAEPAAFAALVEVATAADAA' A
#
# COMPACT_ATOMS: atom_id res chain seq x y z
N MET A 1 6.74 2.23 8.16
CA MET A 1 6.93 0.95 7.43
C MET A 1 5.73 0.72 6.51
N PHE A 2 5.90 0.51 5.19
CA PHE A 2 4.78 0.44 4.21
C PHE A 2 3.67 -0.57 4.58
N ILE A 3 4.04 -1.82 4.87
CA ILE A 3 3.07 -2.86 5.26
C ILE A 3 2.40 -2.56 6.61
N ALA A 4 3.11 -1.93 7.55
CA ALA A 4 2.52 -1.50 8.81
C ALA A 4 1.52 -0.34 8.60
N GLY A 5 1.85 0.61 7.72
CA GLY A 5 0.98 1.70 7.31
C GLY A 5 -0.30 1.22 6.63
N LEU A 6 -0.20 0.27 5.70
CA LEU A 6 -1.38 -0.35 5.08
C LEU A 6 -2.28 -1.04 6.13
N LYS A 7 -1.68 -1.77 7.06
CA LYS A 7 -2.42 -2.42 8.15
C LYS A 7 -3.10 -1.40 9.07
N ARG A 8 -2.44 -0.28 9.37
CA ARG A 8 -2.99 0.84 10.17
C ARG A 8 -4.11 1.57 9.44
N ALA A 9 -4.03 1.67 8.12
CA ALA A 9 -5.07 2.19 7.25
C ALA A 9 -6.27 1.24 7.08
N GLY A 10 -6.23 0.03 7.67
CA GLY A 10 -7.27 -0.98 7.50
C GLY A 10 -7.29 -1.63 6.11
N VAL A 11 -6.20 -1.51 5.36
CA VAL A 11 -6.07 -2.05 4.01
C VAL A 11 -5.43 -3.44 4.07
N GLU A 12 -6.24 -4.47 3.88
CA GLU A 12 -5.76 -5.83 3.66
C GLU A 12 -5.46 -6.07 2.17
N VAL A 13 -4.18 -6.21 1.84
CA VAL A 13 -3.73 -6.53 0.49
C VAL A 13 -2.93 -7.82 0.51
N ASP A 14 -3.24 -8.72 -0.42
CA ASP A 14 -2.42 -9.90 -0.68
C ASP A 14 -1.09 -9.48 -1.32
N ARG A 15 0.03 -10.00 -0.81
CA ARG A 15 1.37 -9.60 -1.25
C ARG A 15 1.64 -9.95 -2.72
N LYS A 16 1.02 -11.01 -3.24
CA LYS A 16 1.14 -11.41 -4.65
C LYS A 16 0.42 -10.41 -5.54
N VAL A 17 -0.79 -10.01 -5.15
CA VAL A 17 -1.57 -8.98 -5.88
C VAL A 17 -0.87 -7.63 -5.81
N LEU A 18 -0.31 -7.28 -4.65
CA LEU A 18 0.45 -6.04 -4.48
C LEU A 18 1.68 -5.99 -5.39
N ALA A 19 2.40 -7.11 -5.54
CA ALA A 19 3.56 -7.19 -6.43
C ALA A 19 3.18 -7.06 -7.91
N ASP A 20 2.08 -7.69 -8.32
CA ASP A 20 1.56 -7.57 -9.68
C ASP A 20 1.06 -6.15 -9.96
N LEU A 21 0.32 -5.55 -9.01
CA LEU A 21 -0.15 -4.17 -9.09
C LEU A 21 1.00 -3.17 -9.18
N ALA A 22 2.11 -3.40 -8.47
CA ALA A 22 3.30 -2.55 -8.55
C ALA A 22 3.92 -2.52 -9.96
N VAL A 23 3.79 -3.62 -10.71
CA VAL A 23 4.34 -3.74 -12.07
C VAL A 23 3.34 -3.30 -13.12
N ALA A 24 2.09 -3.73 -13.00
CA ALA A 24 1.03 -3.49 -13.98
C ALA A 24 0.45 -2.07 -13.86
N GLU A 25 0.31 -1.54 -12.64
CA GLU A 25 -0.38 -0.27 -12.37
C GLU A 25 0.40 0.62 -11.37
N PRO A 26 1.48 1.29 -11.83
CA PRO A 26 2.31 2.13 -10.98
C PRO A 26 1.54 3.27 -10.30
N ALA A 27 0.51 3.82 -10.95
CA ALA A 27 -0.31 4.88 -10.40
C ALA A 27 -1.16 4.41 -9.21
N ALA A 28 -1.76 3.21 -9.31
CA ALA A 28 -2.52 2.61 -8.22
C ALA A 28 -1.60 2.25 -7.05
N PHE A 29 -0.40 1.73 -7.33
CA PHE A 29 0.59 1.45 -6.32
C PHE A 29 1.06 2.72 -5.59
N ALA A 30 1.27 3.83 -6.31
CA ALA A 30 1.63 5.11 -5.71
C ALA A 30 0.56 5.60 -4.71
N ALA A 31 -0.74 5.49 -5.07
CA ALA A 31 -1.83 5.84 -4.18
C ALA A 31 -1.82 4.99 -2.89
N LEU A 32 -1.53 3.69 -2.98
CA LEU A 32 -1.38 2.82 -1.81
C LEU A 32 -0.21 3.23 -0.92
N VAL A 33 0.90 3.67 -1.49
CA VAL A 33 2.07 4.20 -0.75
C VAL A 33 1.72 5.47 0.00
N GLU A 34 0.95 6.38 -0.60
CA GLU A 34 0.47 7.59 0.07
C GLU A 34 -0.45 7.26 1.25
N VAL A 35 -1.43 6.38 1.05
CA VAL A 35 -2.33 5.91 2.11
C VAL A 35 -1.55 5.27 3.25
N ALA A 36 -0.61 4.39 2.94
CA ALA A 36 0.23 3.73 3.94
C ALA A 36 1.09 4.73 4.72
N THR A 37 1.69 5.70 4.03
CA THR A 37 2.55 6.71 4.66
C THR A 37 1.75 7.65 5.55
N ALA A 38 0.57 8.08 5.11
CA ALA A 38 -0.33 8.92 5.89
C ALA A 38 -0.80 8.20 7.17
N ALA A 39 -1.11 6.91 7.09
CA ALA A 39 -1.54 6.12 8.23
C ALA A 39 -0.40 5.72 9.18
N ASP A 40 0.85 5.73 8.73
CA ASP A 40 2.02 5.41 9.56
C ASP A 40 2.59 6.63 10.31
N ALA A 41 2.27 7.84 9.84
CA ALA A 41 2.65 9.10 10.46
C ALA A 41 1.77 9.50 11.67
N ALA A 42 0.75 8.69 11.99
CA ALA A 42 -0.09 8.79 13.19
C ALA A 42 0.37 7.82 14.28
#